data_AF-A0A1N6YBZ3-F1
#
_entry.id   AF-A0A1N6YBZ3-F1
#
_cell.length_a   1.000
_cell.length_b   1.000
_cell.length_c   1.000
_cell.angle_alpha   90.00
_cell.angle_beta   90.00
_cell.angle_gamma   90.00
#
_symmetry.space_group_name_H-M   'P 1'
#
loop_
_entity.id
_entity.type
_entity.pdbx_description
1 polymer ?
#
loop_
_entity_poly.entity_id
_entity_poly.type
_entity_poly.pdbx_seq_one_letter_code
_entity_poly.pdbx_strand_id
1 'polypeptide(L)'
;MRITGLALLLLTCCGAAQAAPASPSICASPAQAVREQGYVPINGIGQWITVTGAACGNPVILFIHGGPGNALSPFADAIFAGW
;
A
#
# COMPACT_ATOMS: atom_id res chain seq x y z
N MET A 1 -13.18 -29.38 -51.27
CA MET A 1 -13.68 -28.49 -50.21
C MET A 1 -12.90 -28.77 -48.93
N ARG A 2 -12.08 -27.81 -48.51
CA ARG A 2 -11.13 -27.90 -47.39
C ARG A 2 -11.87 -27.56 -46.09
N ILE A 3 -12.06 -28.51 -45.18
CA ILE A 3 -12.82 -28.30 -43.92
C ILE A 3 -11.92 -28.41 -42.66
N THR A 4 -10.61 -28.60 -42.80
CA THR A 4 -9.68 -28.80 -41.67
C THR A 4 -9.10 -27.49 -41.11
N GLY A 5 -9.92 -26.48 -40.81
CA GLY A 5 -9.43 -25.12 -40.50
C GLY A 5 -9.87 -24.46 -39.19
N LEU A 6 -10.75 -25.08 -38.38
CA LEU A 6 -11.47 -24.33 -37.33
C LEU A 6 -11.33 -24.91 -35.90
N ALA A 7 -10.34 -25.75 -35.62
CA ALA A 7 -10.15 -26.34 -34.28
C ALA A 7 -8.95 -25.76 -33.50
N LEU A 8 -8.10 -24.94 -34.12
CA LEU A 8 -6.84 -24.49 -33.51
C LEU A 8 -6.88 -23.07 -32.91
N LEU A 9 -8.05 -22.41 -32.88
CA LEU A 9 -8.14 -21.00 -32.48
C LEU A 9 -8.64 -20.74 -31.04
N LEU A 10 -8.86 -21.78 -30.23
CA LEU A 10 -9.45 -21.64 -28.89
C LEU A 10 -8.47 -21.86 -27.73
N LEU A 11 -7.20 -22.14 -27.98
CA LEU A 11 -6.23 -22.49 -26.92
C LEU A 11 -5.31 -21.34 -26.49
N THR A 12 -5.56 -20.10 -26.92
CA THR A 12 -4.61 -18.99 -26.73
C THR A 12 -4.92 -18.03 -25.57
N CYS A 13 -5.99 -18.24 -24.81
CA CYS A 13 -6.40 -17.30 -23.76
C CYS A 13 -5.95 -17.64 -22.33
N CYS A 14 -5.31 -18.79 -22.09
CA CYS A 14 -4.69 -19.08 -20.78
C CYS A 14 -3.32 -18.37 -20.68
N GLY A 15 -3.34 -17.05 -20.70
CA GLY A 15 -2.21 -16.27 -20.18
C GLY A 15 -2.14 -16.50 -18.68
N ALA A 16 -1.11 -17.20 -18.21
CA ALA A 16 -0.82 -17.27 -16.78
C ALA A 16 -0.62 -15.84 -16.28
N ALA A 17 -1.56 -15.34 -15.47
CA ALA A 17 -1.39 -14.10 -14.74
C ALA A 17 -0.22 -14.32 -13.77
N GLN A 18 0.97 -13.90 -14.18
CA GLN A 18 2.14 -13.89 -13.31
C GLN A 18 1.83 -12.90 -12.19
N ALA A 19 1.59 -13.44 -10.98
CA ALA A 19 1.47 -12.62 -9.79
C ALA A 19 2.74 -11.78 -9.69
N ALA A 20 2.59 -10.46 -9.64
CA ALA A 20 3.72 -9.57 -9.42
C ALA A 20 4.48 -10.04 -8.17
N PRO A 21 5.82 -10.08 -8.19
CA PRO A 21 6.59 -10.45 -7.01
C PRO A 21 6.16 -9.52 -5.87
N ALA A 22 5.78 -10.12 -4.73
CA ALA A 22 5.44 -9.35 -3.55
C ALA A 22 6.63 -8.47 -3.19
N SER A 23 6.42 -7.16 -3.15
CA SER A 23 7.44 -6.24 -2.65
C SER A 23 7.87 -6.69 -1.25
N PRO A 24 9.17 -6.65 -0.92
CA PRO A 24 9.64 -7.06 0.40
C PRO A 24 8.84 -6.30 1.46
N SER A 25 8.12 -7.06 2.29
CA SER A 25 7.34 -6.52 3.39
C SER A 25 8.31 -5.97 4.43
N ILE A 26 8.15 -4.69 4.78
CA ILE A 26 8.89 -4.05 5.88
C ILE A 26 8.59 -4.74 7.23
N CYS A 27 7.42 -5.37 7.34
CA CYS A 27 6.99 -6.09 8.53
C CYS A 27 7.31 -7.59 8.44
N ALA A 28 7.58 -8.21 9.58
CA ALA A 28 7.79 -9.64 9.72
C ALA A 28 6.51 -10.46 9.47
N SER A 29 5.32 -9.89 9.68
CA SER A 29 4.04 -10.52 9.32
C SER A 29 2.92 -9.50 9.11
N PRO A 30 1.82 -9.85 8.42
CA PRO A 30 0.66 -8.98 8.26
C PRO A 30 -0.03 -8.61 9.58
N ALA A 31 0.06 -9.46 10.60
CA ALA A 31 -0.55 -9.22 11.92
C ALA A 31 0.32 -8.36 12.85
N GLN A 32 1.52 -7.99 12.43
CA GLN A 32 2.43 -7.17 13.24
C GLN A 32 1.88 -5.76 13.44
N ALA A 33 1.77 -5.30 14.69
CA ALA A 33 1.44 -3.90 14.98
C ALA A 33 2.56 -2.96 14.53
N VAL A 34 2.19 -1.76 14.10
CA VAL A 34 3.11 -0.72 13.61
C VAL A 34 3.05 0.48 14.53
N ARG A 35 4.22 0.99 14.93
CA ARG A 35 4.36 2.25 15.70
C ARG A 35 5.72 2.88 15.38
N GLU A 36 5.79 3.47 14.20
CA GLU A 36 7.00 4.07 13.65
C GLU A 36 6.85 5.58 13.52
N GLN A 37 7.94 6.31 13.74
CA GLN A 37 7.96 7.76 13.55
C GLN A 37 9.36 8.26 13.24
N GLY A 38 9.45 9.34 12.47
CA GLY A 38 10.73 9.97 12.19
C GLY A 38 10.68 10.93 11.02
N TYR A 39 11.82 11.54 10.73
CA TYR A 39 12.00 12.40 9.56
C TYR A 39 12.30 11.57 8.32
N VAL A 40 11.50 11.75 7.28
CA VAL A 40 11.69 11.16 5.96
C VAL A 40 12.04 12.25 4.96
N PRO A 41 13.13 12.12 4.17
CA PRO A 41 13.45 13.10 3.15
C PRO A 41 12.45 13.03 2.00
N ILE A 42 11.71 14.10 1.77
CA ILE A 42 10.78 14.25 0.64
C ILE A 42 11.14 15.53 -0.08
N ASN A 43 11.58 15.43 -1.34
CA ASN A 43 12.07 16.55 -2.16
C ASN A 43 13.14 17.40 -1.45
N GLY A 44 14.04 16.77 -0.70
CA GLY A 44 15.13 17.44 0.01
C GLY A 44 14.76 18.08 1.35
N ILE A 45 13.50 17.99 1.78
CA ILE A 45 13.04 18.48 3.09
C ILE A 45 12.75 17.28 3.99
N GLY A 46 13.27 17.27 5.21
CA GLY A 46 12.91 16.28 6.21
C GLY A 46 11.48 16.51 6.70
N GLN A 47 10.57 15.62 6.36
CA GLN A 47 9.16 15.66 6.79
C GLN A 47 8.97 14.69 7.96
N TRP A 48 8.37 15.16 9.05
CA TRP A 48 8.02 14.26 10.15
C TRP A 48 6.82 13.40 9.76
N ILE A 49 6.97 12.08 9.84
CA ILE A 49 5.92 11.11 9.56
C ILE A 49 5.70 10.24 10.80
N THR A 50 4.45 9.89 11.06
CA THR A 50 4.05 8.94 12.10
C THR A 50 3.14 7.90 11.48
N VAL A 51 3.42 6.62 11.74
CA VAL A 51 2.64 5.49 11.25
C VAL A 51 2.29 4.61 12.45
N THR A 52 1.01 4.52 12.76
CA THR A 52 0.46 3.66 13.82
C THR A 52 -0.63 2.77 13.27
N GLY A 53 -0.71 1.54 13.73
CA GLY A 53 -1.77 0.61 13.33
C GLY A 53 -1.68 -0.73 14.05
N ALA A 54 -2.82 -1.40 14.21
CA ALA A 54 -2.88 -2.69 14.91
C ALA A 54 -2.25 -3.85 14.11
N ALA A 55 -2.22 -3.75 12.78
CA ALA A 55 -1.68 -4.79 11.89
C ALA A 55 -1.11 -4.16 10.61
N CYS A 56 0.08 -4.60 10.21
CA CYS A 56 0.79 -4.11 9.02
C CYS A 56 0.08 -4.46 7.70
N GLY A 57 -0.76 -5.49 7.71
CA GLY A 57 -1.63 -5.85 6.59
C GLY A 57 -2.86 -4.95 6.41
N ASN A 58 -3.10 -4.01 7.33
CA ASN A 58 -4.24 -3.08 7.21
C ASN A 58 -4.02 -2.09 6.05
N PRO A 59 -5.09 -1.62 5.40
CA PRO A 59 -4.99 -0.51 4.46
C PRO A 59 -4.44 0.75 5.15
N VAL A 60 -3.69 1.55 4.42
CA VAL A 60 -3.09 2.79 4.94
C VAL A 60 -3.97 3.99 4.61
N ILE A 61 -4.21 4.86 5.60
CA ILE A 61 -4.83 6.17 5.42
C ILE A 61 -3.74 7.24 5.56
N LEU A 62 -3.62 8.10 4.55
CA LEU A 62 -2.70 9.23 4.55
C LEU A 62 -3.44 10.53 4.87
N PHE A 63 -3.13 11.13 6.01
CA PHE A 63 -3.67 12.43 6.41
C PHE A 63 -2.76 13.55 5.93
N ILE A 64 -3.31 14.47 5.13
CA ILE A 64 -2.61 15.66 4.64
C ILE A 64 -3.42 16.88 5.08
N HIS A 65 -2.81 17.74 5.90
CA HIS A 65 -3.43 19.02 6.28
C HIS A 65 -3.09 20.12 5.26
N GLY A 66 -3.91 21.17 5.24
CA GLY A 66 -3.65 22.39 4.47
C GLY A 66 -2.82 23.43 5.24
N GLY A 67 -2.90 24.69 4.80
CA GLY A 67 -2.32 25.84 5.52
C GLY A 67 -3.16 26.27 6.73
N PRO A 68 -2.58 26.98 7.72
CA PRO A 68 -1.20 27.45 7.78
C PRO A 68 -0.21 26.46 8.44
N GLY A 69 -0.43 25.14 8.30
CA GLY A 69 0.67 24.17 8.44
C GLY A 69 0.88 23.53 9.81
N ASN A 70 -0.15 23.44 10.67
CA ASN A 70 -0.01 22.71 11.94
C ASN A 70 0.01 21.19 11.69
N ALA A 71 1.03 20.51 12.20
CA ALA A 71 1.14 19.06 12.13
C ALA A 71 -0.05 18.38 12.84
N LEU A 72 -0.64 17.37 12.20
CA LEU A 72 -1.75 16.59 12.77
C LEU A 72 -1.29 15.49 13.74
N SER A 73 -0.01 15.11 13.71
CA SER A 73 0.52 13.99 14.51
C SER A 73 0.17 14.06 16.00
N PRO A 74 0.21 15.22 16.69
CA PRO A 74 -0.16 15.30 18.11
C PRO A 74 -1.63 14.97 18.41
N PHE A 75 -2.51 15.07 17.40
CA PHE A 75 -3.95 14.85 17.55
C PHE A 75 -4.41 13.53 16.91
N ALA A 76 -3.50 12.81 16.24
CA ALA A 76 -3.87 11.67 15.40
C ALA A 76 -4.61 10.58 16.18
N ASP A 77 -4.08 10.18 17.34
CA ASP A 77 -4.71 9.16 18.18
C ASP A 77 -6.08 9.63 18.72
N ALA A 78 -6.21 10.90 19.12
CA ALA A 78 -7.46 11.42 19.67
C ALA A 78 -8.59 11.52 18.63
N ILE A 79 -8.25 11.82 17.37
CA ILE A 79 -9.23 12.05 16.30
C ILE A 79 -9.48 10.77 15.49
N PHE A 80 -8.46 9.96 15.27
CA PHE A 80 -8.49 8.86 14.29
C PHE A 80 -8.25 7.46 14.88
N ALA A 81 -8.09 7.27 16.20
CA ALA A 81 -7.83 5.93 16.75
C ALA A 81 -8.95 4.89 16.50
N GLY A 82 -10.16 5.32 16.14
CA GLY A 82 -11.29 4.44 15.82
C GLY A 82 -11.44 4.11 14.34
N TRP A 83 -10.59 4.68 13.47
CA TRP A 83 -10.49 4.34 12.05
C TRP A 83 -9.43 3.26 11.83
#